data_AF-A0A6A9T026-F1
#
_entry.id   AF-A0A6A9T026-F1
#
_cell.length_a   1.000
_cell.length_b   1.000
_cell.length_c   1.000
_cell.angle_alpha   90.00
_cell.angle_beta   90.00
_cell.angle_gamma   90.00
#
_symmetry.space_group_name_H-M   'P 1'
#
loop_
_entity.id
_entity.type
_entity.pdbx_description
1 polymer ?
#
loop_
_entity_poly.entity_id
_entity_poly.type
_entity_poly.pdbx_seq_one_letter_code
_entity_poly.pdbx_strand_id
1 'polypeptide(L)' 'AERVRKEVVHEIGHTLGLEHCDNKRCVMNFSPTVREVDVKEQNLCGTCNRQVL' A
#
# COMPACT_ATOMS: atom_id res chain seq x y z
N ALA A 1 -7.55 10.42 -9.87
CA ALA A 1 -7.13 10.74 -8.48
C ALA A 1 -6.84 9.49 -7.64
N GLU A 2 -7.58 8.39 -7.81
CA GLU A 2 -7.43 7.18 -6.98
C GLU A 2 -6.01 6.59 -6.97
N ARG A 3 -5.40 6.38 -8.14
CA ARG A 3 -4.03 5.83 -8.24
C ARG A 3 -3.00 6.67 -7.48
N VAL A 4 -3.04 7.99 -7.65
CA VAL A 4 -2.16 8.92 -6.94
C VAL A 4 -2.32 8.76 -5.43
N ARG A 5 -3.56 8.64 -4.94
CA ARG A 5 -3.81 8.42 -3.51
C ARG A 5 -3.24 7.08 -3.02
N LYS A 6 -3.36 6.00 -3.79
CA LYS A 6 -2.79 4.69 -3.44
C LYS A 6 -1.27 4.76 -3.33
N GLU A 7 -0.59 5.36 -4.30
CA GLU A 7 0.87 5.47 -4.27
C GLU A 7 1.37 6.46 -3.21
N VAL A 8 0.67 7.58 -2.99
CA VAL A 8 1.00 8.49 -1.88
C VAL A 8 0.90 7.78 -0.52
N VAL A 9 -0.16 7.00 -0.29
CA VAL A 9 -0.30 6.23 0.96
C VAL A 9 0.78 5.13 1.05
N HIS A 10 1.14 4.49 -0.06
CA HIS A 10 2.22 3.49 -0.13
C HIS A 10 3.57 4.09 0.30
N GLU A 11 3.97 5.22 -0.30
CA GLU A 11 5.24 5.89 0.02
C GLU A 11 5.24 6.46 1.44
N ILE A 12 4.11 7.01 1.91
CA ILE A 12 3.97 7.41 3.33
C ILE A 12 4.16 6.19 4.23
N GLY A 13 3.61 5.03 3.87
CA GLY A 13 3.84 3.78 4.60
C GLY A 13 5.33 3.44 4.73
N HIS A 14 6.11 3.60 3.66
CA HIS A 14 7.57 3.45 3.73
C HIS A 14 8.23 4.49 4.66
N THR A 15 7.77 5.75 4.66
CA THR A 15 8.29 6.77 5.62
C THR A 15 7.98 6.43 7.08
N LEU A 16 6.95 5.61 7.33
CA LEU A 16 6.56 5.11 8.65
C LEU A 16 7.22 3.77 9.01
N GLY A 17 8.11 3.24 8.14
CA GLY A 17 8.85 2.00 8.38
C GLY A 17 8.13 0.72 7.95
N LEU A 18 7.07 0.82 7.15
CA LEU A 18 6.43 -0.36 6.56
C LEU A 18 7.22 -0.86 5.36
N GLU A 19 7.42 -2.18 5.31
CA GLU A 19 7.94 -2.88 4.15
C GLU A 19 6.81 -3.31 3.21
N HIS A 20 7.19 -3.81 2.02
CA HIS A 20 6.23 -4.40 1.10
C HIS A 20 5.41 -5.53 1.75
N CYS A 21 4.13 -5.60 1.39
CA CYS A 21 3.19 -6.59 1.90
C CYS A 21 2.75 -7.56 0.80
N ASP A 22 2.74 -8.87 1.07
CA ASP A 22 2.30 -9.90 0.12
C ASP A 22 0.78 -9.91 -0.13
N ASN A 23 0.01 -9.20 0.71
CA ASN A 23 -1.42 -9.06 0.50
C ASN A 23 -1.69 -8.16 -0.70
N LYS A 24 -2.12 -8.74 -1.82
CA LYS A 24 -2.45 -8.05 -3.09
C LYS A 24 -3.50 -6.95 -2.96
N ARG A 25 -4.28 -6.92 -1.89
CA ARG A 25 -5.25 -5.85 -1.60
C ARG A 25 -4.72 -4.77 -0.67
N CYS A 26 -3.55 -4.95 -0.04
CA CYS A 26 -2.95 -3.95 0.81
C CYS A 26 -2.33 -2.83 -0.04
N VAL A 27 -2.45 -1.58 0.40
CA VAL A 27 -1.76 -0.45 -0.24
C VAL A 27 -0.22 -0.61 -0.26
N MET A 28 0.34 -1.36 0.69
CA MET A 28 1.77 -1.71 0.74
C MET A 28 2.18 -2.86 -0.20
N ASN A 29 1.26 -3.40 -1.03
CA ASN A 29 1.66 -4.36 -2.04
C ASN A 29 2.49 -3.69 -3.14
N PHE A 30 3.65 -4.26 -3.43
CA PHE A 30 4.51 -3.80 -4.52
C PHE A 30 3.76 -3.87 -5.86
N SER A 31 3.82 -2.81 -6.66
CA SER A 31 3.05 -2.68 -7.90
C SER A 31 3.94 -2.20 -9.06
N PRO A 32 4.66 -3.10 -9.74
CA PRO A 32 5.51 -2.76 -10.90
C PRO A 32 4.72 -2.23 -12.09
N THR A 33 3.40 -2.45 -12.15
CA THR A 33 2.54 -1.98 -13.23
C THR A 33 1.34 -1.21 -12.71
N VAL A 34 0.81 -0.28 -13.51
CA VAL A 34 -0.42 0.47 -13.19
C VAL A 34 -1.61 -0.48 -12.97
N ARG A 35 -1.63 -1.62 -13.67
CA ARG A 35 -2.68 -2.63 -13.51
C ARG A 35 -2.66 -3.24 -12.10
N GLU A 36 -1.50 -3.37 -11.48
CA GLU A 36 -1.37 -3.87 -10.10
C GLU A 36 -1.75 -2.79 -9.07
N VAL A 37 -1.48 -1.51 -9.35
CA VAL A 37 -2.01 -0.38 -8.56
C VAL A 37 -3.54 -0.37 -8.57
N ASP A 38 -4.17 -0.73 -9.69
CA ASP A 38 -5.62 -0.82 -9.78
C ASP A 38 -6.19 -1.99 -8.94
N VAL A 39 -5.42 -3.06 -8.73
CA VAL A 39 -5.84 -4.25 -7.94
C VAL A 39 -5.79 -4.00 -6.43
N LYS A 40 -4.79 -3.27 -5.93
CA LYS A 40 -4.68 -3.02 -4.49
C LYS A 40 -5.71 -2.01 -3.99
N GLU A 41 -6.09 -2.10 -2.72
CA GLU A 41 -6.93 -1.09 -2.07
C GLU A 41 -6.07 0.09 -1.62
N GLN A 42 -6.73 1.21 -1.33
CA GLN A 42 -6.09 2.38 -0.73
C GLN A 42 -5.75 2.20 0.77
N ASN A 43 -6.21 1.12 1.40
CA ASN A 43 -6.12 0.91 2.84
C ASN A 43 -4.97 -0.03 3.20
N LEU A 44 -4.41 0.17 4.38
CA LEU A 44 -3.53 -0.82 5.02
C LEU A 44 -4.34 -2.08 5.36
N CYS A 45 -3.71 -3.24 5.21
CA CYS A 45 -4.28 -4.48 5.75
C CYS A 45 -4.16 -4.48 7.30
N GLY A 46 -4.87 -5.40 7.96
CA GLY A 46 -4.82 -5.49 9.43
C GLY A 46 -3.41 -5.69 10.01
N THR A 47 -2.50 -6.32 9.28
CA THR A 47 -1.10 -6.51 9.70
C THR A 47 -0.31 -5.21 9.63
N CYS A 48 -0.28 -4.53 8.47
CA CYS A 48 0.43 -3.26 8.33
C CYS A 48 -0.16 -2.18 9.24
N ASN A 49 -1.48 -2.15 9.44
CA ASN A 49 -2.11 -1.18 10.33
C ASN A 49 -1.70 -1.36 11.80
N ARG A 50 -1.36 -2.58 12.22
CA ARG A 50 -0.84 -2.84 13.58
C ARG A 50 0.62 -2.44 13.76
N GLN A 51 1.39 -2.29 12.69
CA GLN A 51 2.81 -1.92 12.73
C GLN A 51 3.02 -0.40 12.80
N VAL A 52 2.00 0.40 12.49
CA VAL A 52 2.04 1.86 12.55
C VAL A 52 1.67 2.40 13.95
N LEU A 53 1.36 1.52 14.91
CA LEU A 53 1.10 1.86 16.32
C LEU A 53 2.35 1.77 17.17
#